data_AF-A0AAN8VXZ5-F1
#
_entry.id   AF-A0AAN8VXZ5-F1
#
_cell.length_a   1.000
_cell.length_b   1.000
_cell.length_c   1.000
_cell.angle_alpha   90.00
_cell.angle_beta   90.00
_cell.angle_gamma   90.00
#
_symmetry.space_group_name_H-M   'P 1'
#
loop_
_entity.id
_entity.type
_entity.pdbx_description
1 polymer ?
#
loop_
_entity_poly.entity_id
_entity_poly.type
_entity_poly.pdbx_seq_one_letter_code
_entity_poly.pdbx_strand_id
1 'polypeptide(L)'
;MCLCDVWIDFVYLRSEDYSKNCSIPTMRFGTVEEDAYRRDLTINSLFYNINSGCVEDVTGRGIADLESGKTVTPLPPKDTFLDDTLWVLRAI
;
A
#
# COMPACT_ATOMS: atom_id res chain seq x y z
N MET A 1 -0.72 5.98 19.48
CA MET A 1 0.01 6.35 20.72
C MET A 1 0.48 7.78 20.59
N CYS A 2 0.29 8.64 21.61
CA CYS A 2 0.81 10.00 21.58
C CYS A 2 2.26 10.02 22.10
N LEU A 3 3.19 10.58 21.32
CA LEU A 3 4.60 10.75 21.66
C LEU A 3 5.04 12.16 21.25
N CYS A 4 5.56 12.95 22.20
CA CYS A 4 5.99 14.34 21.95
C CYS A 4 4.91 15.19 21.23
N ASP A 5 3.65 15.08 21.68
CA ASP A 5 2.48 15.75 21.09
C ASP A 5 2.14 15.33 19.64
N VAL A 6 2.73 14.23 19.15
CA VAL A 6 2.43 13.62 17.85
C VAL A 6 1.73 12.28 18.04
N TRP A 7 0.65 12.06 17.29
CA TRP A 7 -0.02 10.76 17.24
C TRP A 7 0.70 9.83 16.27
N ILE A 8 1.15 8.69 16.79
CA ILE A 8 1.87 7.65 16.06
C ILE A 8 1.07 6.36 16.09
N ASP A 9 0.81 5.80 14.91
CA ASP A 9 0.19 4.49 14.76
C ASP A 9 1.24 3.42 14.50
N PHE A 10 1.17 2.35 15.29
CA PHE A 10 2.01 1.17 15.13
C PHE A 10 1.18 0.09 14.47
N VAL A 11 1.53 -0.26 13.23
CA VAL A 11 0.86 -1.28 12.43
C VAL A 11 1.87 -2.36 12.04
N TYR A 12 1.43 -3.61 12.07
CA TYR A 12 2.22 -4.71 11.51
C TYR A 12 2.13 -4.73 10.00
N LEU A 13 3.18 -5.24 9.36
CA LEU A 13 3.12 -5.66 7.97
C LEU A 13 2.05 -6.73 7.82
N ARG A 14 1.22 -6.58 6.80
CA ARG A 14 0.10 -7.49 6.59
C ARG A 14 -0.10 -7.83 5.13
N SER A 15 -0.63 -9.02 4.92
CA SER A 15 -1.16 -9.50 3.65
C SER A 15 -2.68 -9.66 3.79
N GLU A 16 -3.40 -9.54 2.68
CA GLU A 16 -4.86 -9.56 2.62
C GLU A 16 -5.30 -10.63 1.62
N ASP A 17 -6.08 -11.61 2.09
CA ASP A 17 -6.71 -12.62 1.24
C ASP A 17 -8.16 -12.23 0.97
N TYR A 18 -8.46 -11.88 -0.28
CA TYR A 18 -9.82 -11.62 -0.74
C TYR A 18 -10.50 -12.94 -1.15
N SER A 19 -11.60 -13.27 -0.48
CA SER A 19 -12.46 -14.38 -0.90
C SER A 19 -13.37 -13.91 -2.05
N LYS A 20 -13.63 -14.77 -3.04
CA LYS A 20 -14.27 -14.42 -4.33
C LYS A 20 -15.61 -13.66 -4.27
N ASN A 21 -16.25 -13.53 -3.10
CA ASN A 21 -17.54 -12.86 -2.92
C ASN A 21 -17.57 -11.88 -1.71
N CYS A 22 -16.43 -11.48 -1.15
CA CYS A 22 -16.40 -10.60 0.03
C CYS A 22 -15.41 -9.46 -0.15
N SER A 23 -15.88 -8.22 -0.01
CA SER A 23 -15.06 -7.00 0.01
C SER A 23 -14.31 -6.78 1.33
N ILE A 24 -14.50 -7.67 2.31
CA ILE A 24 -13.76 -7.65 3.57
C ILE A 24 -12.69 -8.75 3.50
N PRO A 25 -11.40 -8.39 3.33
CA PRO A 25 -10.33 -9.37 3.26
C PRO A 25 -10.05 -9.98 4.62
N THR A 26 -9.50 -11.20 4.61
CA THR A 26 -8.91 -11.78 5.82
C THR A 26 -7.47 -11.30 5.96
N MET A 27 -7.13 -10.75 7.12
CA MET A 27 -5.79 -10.23 7.40
C MET A 27 -4.85 -11.33 7.90
N ARG A 28 -3.63 -11.35 7.40
CA ARG A 28 -2.52 -12.19 7.89
C ARG A 28 -1.27 -11.34 8.09
N PHE A 29 -0.32 -11.80 8.91
CA PHE A 29 1.02 -11.22 8.93
C PHE A 29 1.67 -11.42 7.58
N GLY A 30 2.22 -10.34 7.02
CA GLY A 30 2.81 -10.35 5.69
C GLY A 30 4.24 -9.84 5.66
N THR A 31 4.89 -9.99 4.52
CA THR A 31 6.20 -9.38 4.24
C THR A 31 6.07 -7.91 3.85
N VAL A 32 7.19 -7.21 3.70
CA VAL A 32 7.19 -5.81 3.24
C VAL A 32 6.62 -5.73 1.82
N GLU A 33 6.96 -6.72 0.97
CA GLU A 33 6.45 -6.85 -0.38
C GLU A 33 4.93 -7.04 -0.38
N GLU A 34 4.41 -7.98 0.40
CA GLU A 34 2.96 -8.21 0.48
C GLU A 34 2.22 -6.96 0.99
N ASP A 35 2.78 -6.23 1.96
CA ASP A 35 2.21 -4.97 2.45
C ASP A 35 2.26 -3.85 1.40
N ALA A 36 3.31 -3.81 0.58
CA ALA A 36 3.45 -2.83 -0.51
C ALA A 36 2.41 -3.06 -1.61
N TYR A 37 2.20 -4.32 -2.00
CA TYR A 37 1.35 -4.69 -3.13
C TYR A 37 -0.15 -4.68 -2.82
N ARG A 38 -0.55 -4.79 -1.54
CA ARG A 38 -1.97 -4.63 -1.13
C ARG A 38 -2.45 -3.17 -1.07
N ARG A 39 -1.57 -2.20 -1.28
CA ARG A 39 -1.92 -0.77 -1.22
C ARG A 39 -2.56 -0.30 -2.53
N ASP A 40 -3.24 0.84 -2.44
CA ASP A 40 -4.01 1.40 -3.53
C ASP A 40 -3.14 1.86 -4.72
N LEU A 41 -2.09 2.64 -4.46
CA LEU A 41 -1.26 3.27 -5.49
C LEU A 41 0.24 3.02 -5.26
N THR A 42 1.02 2.90 -6.33
CA THR A 42 2.49 2.73 -6.29
C THR A 42 3.18 3.84 -5.50
N ILE A 43 2.71 5.08 -5.64
CA ILE A 43 3.22 6.23 -4.89
C ILE A 43 2.92 6.15 -3.37
N ASN A 44 1.87 5.42 -2.98
CA ASN A 44 1.50 5.19 -1.58
C ASN A 44 2.14 3.91 -1.00
N SER A 45 2.84 3.13 -1.84
CA SER A 45 3.54 1.90 -1.48
C SER A 45 5.02 2.10 -1.18
N LEU A 46 5.47 3.34 -0.99
CA LEU A 46 6.83 3.67 -0.59
C LEU A 46 7.01 3.53 0.92
N PHE A 47 8.15 2.97 1.34
CA PHE A 47 8.53 2.85 2.74
C PHE A 47 9.70 3.77 3.06
N TYR A 48 9.74 4.31 4.28
CA TYR A 48 10.89 5.05 4.77
C TYR A 48 11.58 4.24 5.87
N ASN A 49 12.82 3.85 5.62
CA ASN A 49 13.60 3.10 6.59
C ASN A 49 14.32 4.06 7.54
N ILE A 50 13.85 4.09 8.78
CA ILE A 50 14.39 4.98 9.82
C ILE A 50 15.83 4.63 10.23
N ASN A 51 16.30 3.41 9.99
CA ASN A 51 17.67 2.99 10.35
C ASN A 51 18.68 3.42 9.30
N SER A 52 18.33 3.29 8.01
CA SER A 52 19.19 3.70 6.90
C SER A 52 18.98 5.15 6.46
N GLY A 53 17.86 5.76 6.82
CA GLY A 53 17.47 7.10 6.41
C GLY A 53 17.03 7.21 4.94
N CYS A 54 16.74 6.07 4.29
CA CYS A 54 16.44 5.99 2.86
C CYS A 54 14.97 5.62 2.58
N VAL A 55 14.49 6.04 1.41
CA VAL A 55 13.21 5.56 0.85
C VAL A 55 13.44 4.22 0.16
N GLU A 56 12.60 3.25 0.47
CA GLU A 56 12.58 1.91 -0.11
C GLU A 56 11.35 1.78 -1.02
N ASP A 57 11.59 1.57 -2.31
CA ASP A 57 10.56 1.31 -3.31
C ASP A 57 10.51 -0.17 -3.66
N VAL A 58 9.67 -0.88 -2.92
CA VAL A 58 9.50 -2.32 -3.04
C VAL A 58 8.76 -2.70 -4.33
N THR A 59 7.97 -1.77 -4.87
CA THR A 59 7.27 -1.96 -6.16
C THR A 59 8.19 -1.73 -7.36
N GLY A 60 9.34 -1.06 -7.15
CA GLY A 60 10.30 -0.65 -8.18
C GLY A 60 9.77 0.41 -9.17
N ARG A 61 8.58 0.95 -8.93
CA ARG A 61 7.89 1.91 -9.82
C ARG A 61 7.39 3.15 -9.09
N GLY A 62 7.16 3.09 -7.77
CA GLY A 62 6.58 4.17 -7.00
C GLY A 62 7.34 5.50 -7.13
N ILE A 63 8.68 5.46 -7.15
CA ILE A 63 9.49 6.69 -7.33
C ILE A 63 9.32 7.26 -8.75
N ALA A 64 9.43 6.42 -9.78
CA ALA A 64 9.29 6.86 -11.17
C ALA A 64 7.86 7.33 -11.50
N ASP A 65 6.85 6.68 -10.92
CA ASP A 65 5.44 7.07 -11.06
C ASP A 65 5.19 8.43 -10.37
N LEU A 66 5.79 8.66 -9.19
CA LEU A 66 5.72 9.94 -8.50
C LEU A 66 6.35 11.07 -9.33
N GLU A 67 7.56 10.86 -9.84
CA GLU A 67 8.26 11.85 -10.69
C GLU A 67 7.51 12.16 -11.99
N SER A 68 6.79 11.18 -12.53
CA SER A 68 6.00 11.33 -13.76
C SER A 68 4.55 11.75 -13.51
N GLY A 69 4.15 11.99 -12.25
CA GLY A 69 2.80 12.42 -11.88
C GLY A 69 1.71 11.39 -12.19
N LYS A 70 2.03 10.10 -12.12
CA LYS A 70 1.10 9.01 -12.46
C LYS A 70 0.48 8.38 -11.23
N THR A 71 -0.82 8.10 -11.31
CA THR A 71 -1.58 7.32 -10.32
C THR A 71 -1.78 5.90 -10.84
N VAL A 72 -0.91 4.98 -10.42
CA VAL A 72 -0.87 3.59 -10.91
C VAL A 72 -1.07 2.63 -9.74
N THR A 73 -1.82 1.55 -9.93
CA THR A 73 -1.99 0.50 -8.92
C THR A 73 -0.77 -0.44 -8.87
N PRO A 74 -0.35 -0.94 -7.69
CA PRO A 74 0.75 -1.90 -7.60
C PRO A 74 0.46 -3.23 -8.33
N LEU A 75 -0.74 -3.76 -8.17
CA LEU A 75 -1.25 -4.95 -8.85
C LEU A 75 -2.05 -4.60 -10.11
N PRO A 76 -2.24 -5.55 -11.06
CA PRO A 76 -3.07 -5.35 -12.24
C PRO A 76 -4.46 -4.81 -11.88
N PRO A 77 -4.93 -3.72 -12.51
CA PRO A 77 -6.16 -3.04 -12.13
C PRO A 77 -7.40 -3.94 -12.10
N LYS A 78 -7.42 -5.01 -12.90
CA LYS A 78 -8.52 -5.98 -12.92
C LYS A 78 -8.66 -6.75 -11.60
N ASP A 79 -7.56 -7.03 -10.92
CA ASP A 79 -7.57 -7.73 -9.64
C ASP A 79 -7.88 -6.70 -8.54
N THR A 80 -7.19 -5.55 -8.56
CA THR A 80 -7.33 -4.45 -7.59
C THR A 80 -8.74 -3.84 -7.50
N PHE A 81 -9.43 -3.59 -8.63
CA PHE A 81 -10.75 -2.93 -8.62
C PHE A 81 -11.93 -3.87 -8.32
N LEU A 82 -11.71 -5.18 -8.42
CA LEU A 82 -12.70 -6.16 -7.97
C LEU A 82 -12.68 -6.32 -6.44
N ASP A 83 -11.54 -6.03 -5.81
CA ASP A 83 -11.34 -6.17 -4.37
C ASP A 83 -11.97 -5.00 -3.58
N ASP A 84 -11.81 -3.74 -4.05
CA ASP A 84 -12.47 -2.56 -3.44
C ASP A 84 -12.79 -1.43 -4.43
N THR A 85 -14.08 -1.15 -4.61
CA THR A 85 -14.57 -0.06 -5.46
C THR A 85 -14.19 1.35 -4.98
N LEU A 86 -13.86 1.53 -3.69
CA LEU A 86 -13.45 2.83 -3.14
C LEU A 86 -12.08 3.27 -3.64
N TRP A 87 -11.23 2.34 -4.08
CA TRP A 87 -9.92 2.66 -4.64
C TRP A 87 -10.02 3.42 -5.97
N VAL A 88 -11.08 3.18 -6.76
CA VAL A 88 -11.36 3.95 -7.97
C VAL A 88 -11.62 5.42 -7.63
N LEU A 89 -12.41 5.69 -6.59
CA LEU A 89 -12.72 7.05 -6.15
C LEU A 89 -11.51 7.80 -5.61
N ARG A 90 -10.54 7.09 -5.00
CA ARG A 90 -9.29 7.69 -4.50
C ARG A 90 -8.31 8.07 -5.61
N ALA A 91 -8.42 7.45 -6.79
CA ALA A 91 -7.51 7.66 -7.89
C ALA A 91 -7.92 8.81 -8.85
N ILE A 92 -9.11 9.39 -8.67
CA ILE A 92 -9.67 10.49 -9.47
C ILE A 92 -9.51 11.81 -8.71
#